data_AF-A0A6J1GJ26-F1
#
_entry.id   AF-A0A6J1GJ26-F1
#
_cell.length_a   1.000
_cell.length_b   1.000
_cell.length_c   1.000
_cell.angle_alpha   90.00
_cell.angle_beta   90.00
_cell.angle_gamma   90.00
#
_symmetry.space_group_name_H-M   'P 1'
#
loop_
_entity.id
_entity.type
_entity.pdbx_description
1 polymer ?
#
loop_
_entity_poly.entity_id
_entity_poly.type
_entity_poly.pdbx_seq_one_letter_code
_entity_poly.pdbx_strand_id
1 'polypeptide(L)'
;MSPGGCACVAIENGDAEASGNCKSGDSYCEHCGCGCGSGSADYSSLPAFSCSSYSLWLDSARLRESGKFWRILVASAKGFTIGAGLKGGLSLFSILAGLKRRKALASLGKKGVITNRDAISMALKETLRYGLFLGTFAGTFVSIDEIIGNLAGHRRTARWRALSAGALAGPSMLLTGLNTQHKTLAIYIFMRAAVLAARCGIKSKRFGHICKPLTWSYGDIFLMCLSSSQILSAYVLKQDSLPPSFSSFLNIHGGKDTVILEGLKSFVSGMPSSNKFKAIEKYYRAMGADVKLDLQMKTPCTIIHGNQSCGGHVLNFLIQGYKRALPVYLPVYLVPALIVHREGLMNRPYEILARGLLGTARSSLFLSVYCSSAWMWTCLTARTFKKINIPLVALATFLAGLALAIEKKSRRIEISLYCLARGIESFFSCMTDLGYLPQSLNFKRADVIIFSISTAIIMHCYAQEREVFRSKYLNVLDWVFGVPPPPPCDETPSCKNCKQH
;
A
#
# COMPACT_ATOMS: atom_id res chain seq x y z
N MET A 1 -55.78 23.61 -18.72
CA MET A 1 -54.44 24.01 -19.18
C MET A 1 -53.67 24.64 -18.02
N SER A 2 -52.81 23.84 -17.37
CA SER A 2 -51.70 24.29 -16.52
C SER A 2 -50.69 23.14 -16.52
N PRO A 3 -49.45 23.33 -17.01
CA PRO A 3 -48.45 22.27 -17.02
C PRO A 3 -47.70 22.24 -15.69
N GLY A 4 -47.69 21.08 -15.02
CA GLY A 4 -46.87 20.84 -13.83
C GLY A 4 -45.42 20.54 -14.23
N GLY A 5 -44.50 21.46 -13.92
CA GLY A 5 -43.06 21.26 -14.06
C GLY A 5 -42.44 20.68 -12.79
N CYS A 6 -41.55 19.70 -12.94
CA CYS A 6 -40.63 19.29 -11.87
C CYS A 6 -39.55 20.35 -11.68
N ALA A 7 -39.38 20.84 -10.44
CA ALA A 7 -38.26 21.69 -10.06
C ALA A 7 -37.07 20.82 -9.61
N CYS A 8 -35.93 20.96 -10.29
CA CYS A 8 -34.64 20.43 -9.82
C CYS A 8 -33.86 21.57 -9.16
N VAL A 9 -33.54 21.42 -7.87
CA VAL A 9 -32.68 22.37 -7.13
C VAL A 9 -31.22 22.07 -7.45
N ALA A 10 -30.52 23.06 -8.00
CA ALA A 10 -29.07 23.06 -8.16
C ALA A 10 -28.40 23.46 -6.84
N ILE A 11 -27.36 22.72 -6.42
CA ILE A 11 -26.42 23.16 -5.39
C ILE A 11 -25.14 23.56 -6.12
N GLU A 12 -24.88 24.88 -6.16
CA GLU A 12 -23.63 25.46 -6.65
C GLU A 12 -22.44 25.11 -5.74
N ASN A 13 -21.32 24.77 -6.37
CA ASN A 13 -20.00 25.23 -5.94
C ASN A 13 -19.06 25.25 -7.16
N GLY A 14 -18.87 26.46 -7.69
CA GLY A 14 -17.82 26.97 -8.58
C GLY A 14 -16.97 26.02 -9.41
N ASP A 15 -17.19 26.03 -10.74
CA ASP A 15 -16.27 26.64 -11.70
C ASP A 15 -16.96 26.75 -13.08
N ALA A 16 -16.67 27.83 -13.79
CA ALA A 16 -17.48 28.41 -14.86
C ALA A 16 -17.38 27.72 -16.24
N GLU A 17 -18.49 27.86 -16.99
CA GLU A 17 -18.67 27.87 -18.45
C GLU A 17 -18.53 26.58 -19.29
N ALA A 18 -19.70 26.03 -19.70
CA ALA A 18 -20.03 25.70 -21.09
C ALA A 18 -21.56 25.46 -21.23
N SER A 19 -22.28 26.42 -21.81
CA SER A 19 -23.71 26.31 -22.11
C SER A 19 -23.98 25.38 -23.30
N GLY A 20 -24.78 24.33 -23.08
CA GLY A 20 -25.36 23.49 -24.13
C GLY A 20 -26.88 23.38 -23.96
N ASN A 21 -27.65 23.99 -24.86
CA ASN A 21 -29.11 23.93 -24.92
C ASN A 21 -29.62 22.52 -25.24
N CYS A 22 -30.44 21.91 -24.38
CA CYS A 22 -31.24 20.74 -24.74
C CYS A 22 -32.61 21.19 -25.28
N LYS A 23 -32.83 20.96 -26.58
CA LYS A 23 -34.15 21.10 -27.23
C LYS A 23 -35.05 19.93 -26.81
N SER A 24 -36.35 20.20 -26.69
CA SER A 24 -37.40 19.22 -26.40
C SER A 24 -37.42 18.11 -27.45
N GLY A 25 -37.23 16.85 -27.05
CA GLY A 25 -37.37 15.74 -28.01
C GLY A 25 -36.91 14.35 -27.60
N ASP A 26 -36.43 14.07 -26.38
CA ASP A 26 -35.95 12.72 -26.03
C ASP A 26 -36.70 12.12 -24.84
N SER A 27 -37.37 10.98 -25.09
CA SER A 27 -38.20 10.21 -24.17
C SER A 27 -37.38 9.22 -23.32
N TYR A 28 -36.23 9.64 -22.79
CA TYR A 28 -35.42 8.81 -21.90
C TYR A 28 -34.57 9.66 -20.95
N CYS A 29 -34.71 9.45 -19.63
CA CYS A 29 -33.87 10.09 -18.62
C CYS A 29 -32.98 9.03 -17.95
N GLU A 30 -31.67 9.06 -18.26
CA GLU A 30 -30.67 8.10 -17.78
C GLU A 30 -30.46 8.11 -16.25
N HIS A 31 -31.03 9.06 -15.51
CA HIS A 31 -30.78 9.17 -14.08
C HIS A 31 -31.79 8.45 -13.17
N CYS A 32 -32.99 8.09 -13.66
CA CYS A 32 -34.05 7.47 -12.84
C CYS A 32 -34.68 6.18 -13.39
N GLY A 33 -34.32 5.72 -14.60
CA GLY A 33 -34.62 4.36 -15.08
C GLY A 33 -36.10 3.91 -15.07
N CYS A 34 -37.08 4.81 -15.06
CA CYS A 34 -38.51 4.47 -15.11
C CYS A 34 -39.16 5.09 -16.36
N GLY A 35 -39.75 4.24 -17.21
CA GLY A 35 -40.56 4.67 -18.35
C GLY A 35 -42.03 4.82 -17.92
N CYS A 36 -42.60 6.01 -18.10
CA CYS A 36 -44.02 6.25 -17.90
C CYS A 36 -44.78 5.86 -19.18
N GLY A 37 -45.44 4.69 -19.15
CA GLY A 37 -46.37 4.27 -20.21
C GLY A 37 -47.83 4.42 -19.76
N SER A 38 -48.56 5.31 -20.40
CA SER A 38 -50.01 5.50 -20.26
C SER A 38 -50.74 4.90 -21.48
N GLY A 39 -51.79 4.10 -21.27
CA GLY A 39 -52.83 3.85 -22.29
C GLY A 39 -53.35 2.42 -22.47
N SER A 40 -54.44 2.10 -21.75
CA SER A 40 -55.64 1.31 -22.10
C SER A 40 -55.74 0.49 -23.41
N ALA A 41 -56.11 -0.81 -23.29
CA ALA A 41 -57.10 -1.50 -24.16
C ALA A 41 -57.59 -2.84 -23.54
N ASP A 42 -58.86 -3.16 -23.79
CA ASP A 42 -59.73 -4.16 -23.16
C ASP A 42 -59.68 -5.60 -23.72
N TYR A 43 -60.17 -6.52 -22.86
CA TYR A 43 -60.92 -7.78 -23.09
C TYR A 43 -60.33 -9.09 -23.67
N SER A 44 -60.53 -10.13 -22.84
CA SER A 44 -60.85 -11.55 -23.13
C SER A 44 -59.80 -12.49 -23.76
N SER A 45 -59.27 -13.42 -22.96
CA SER A 45 -59.60 -14.87 -22.98
C SER A 45 -58.48 -15.73 -22.34
N LEU A 46 -58.85 -16.50 -21.31
CA LEU A 46 -58.20 -17.76 -20.92
C LEU A 46 -59.10 -18.89 -21.49
N PRO A 47 -58.63 -20.13 -21.77
CA PRO A 47 -57.62 -20.84 -20.98
C PRO A 47 -56.65 -21.76 -21.77
N ALA A 48 -55.51 -22.11 -21.15
CA ALA A 48 -54.87 -23.43 -21.31
C ALA A 48 -53.78 -23.61 -20.25
N PHE A 49 -54.10 -24.33 -19.17
CA PHE A 49 -53.10 -24.95 -18.30
C PHE A 49 -52.45 -26.10 -19.08
N SER A 50 -51.24 -25.90 -19.58
CA SER A 50 -50.39 -26.96 -20.14
C SER A 50 -48.93 -26.66 -19.84
N CYS A 51 -48.32 -27.50 -18.98
CA CYS A 51 -46.89 -27.88 -18.83
C CYS A 51 -45.70 -26.95 -19.20
N SER A 52 -45.88 -25.65 -19.47
CA SER A 52 -44.81 -24.73 -19.87
C SER A 52 -44.17 -23.97 -18.70
N SER A 53 -44.76 -24.07 -17.51
CA SER A 53 -44.22 -23.38 -16.31
C SER A 53 -42.90 -23.99 -15.85
N TYR A 54 -42.68 -25.28 -16.06
CA TYR A 54 -41.43 -25.93 -15.66
C TYR A 54 -40.29 -25.67 -16.65
N SER A 55 -40.57 -25.60 -17.95
CA SER A 55 -39.58 -25.28 -18.99
C SER A 55 -39.19 -23.80 -18.96
N LEU A 56 -40.13 -22.86 -18.79
CA LEU A 56 -39.82 -21.43 -18.59
C LEU A 56 -39.14 -21.16 -17.25
N TRP A 57 -39.43 -21.92 -16.20
CA TRP A 57 -38.70 -21.84 -14.94
C TRP A 57 -37.28 -22.42 -15.07
N LEU A 58 -37.10 -23.52 -15.80
CA LEU A 58 -35.78 -24.06 -16.11
C LEU A 58 -34.96 -23.10 -17.00
N ASP A 59 -35.59 -22.48 -18.00
CA ASP A 59 -34.93 -21.54 -18.92
C ASP A 59 -34.63 -20.21 -18.24
N SER A 60 -35.54 -19.68 -17.43
CA SER A 60 -35.27 -18.50 -16.60
C SER A 60 -34.26 -18.79 -15.48
N ALA A 61 -34.25 -20.00 -14.92
CA ALA A 61 -33.20 -20.45 -14.01
C ALA A 61 -31.86 -20.61 -14.72
N ARG A 62 -31.82 -21.17 -15.94
CA ARG A 62 -30.62 -21.29 -16.79
C ARG A 62 -30.09 -19.94 -17.23
N LEU A 63 -30.96 -19.02 -17.63
CA LEU A 63 -30.58 -17.65 -18.02
C LEU A 63 -30.08 -16.87 -16.80
N ARG A 64 -30.71 -17.05 -15.64
CA ARG A 64 -30.29 -16.45 -14.37
C ARG A 64 -28.97 -17.04 -13.87
N GLU A 65 -28.76 -18.34 -13.99
CA GLU A 65 -27.49 -19.02 -13.69
C GLU A 65 -26.39 -18.65 -14.68
N SER A 66 -26.71 -18.54 -15.97
CA SER A 66 -25.81 -18.07 -17.03
C SER A 66 -25.36 -16.63 -16.76
N GLY A 67 -26.26 -15.74 -16.35
CA GLY A 67 -25.91 -14.37 -15.94
C GLY A 67 -25.02 -14.31 -14.70
N LYS A 68 -25.24 -15.19 -13.71
CA LYS A 68 -24.40 -15.28 -12.50
C LYS A 68 -23.02 -15.84 -12.79
N PHE A 69 -22.95 -16.90 -13.58
CA PHE A 69 -21.70 -17.48 -14.05
C PHE A 69 -20.89 -16.47 -14.86
N TRP A 70 -21.56 -15.71 -15.73
CA TRP A 70 -20.93 -14.64 -16.50
C TRP A 70 -20.31 -13.56 -15.60
N ARG A 71 -20.99 -13.16 -14.51
CA ARG A 71 -20.43 -12.21 -13.53
C ARG A 71 -19.17 -12.74 -12.86
N ILE A 72 -19.15 -14.01 -12.47
CA ILE A 72 -17.97 -14.67 -11.89
C ILE A 72 -16.81 -14.68 -12.89
N LEU A 73 -17.09 -15.03 -14.15
CA LEU A 73 -16.08 -15.09 -15.22
C LEU A 73 -15.53 -13.70 -15.53
N VAL A 74 -16.39 -12.68 -15.64
CA VAL A 74 -15.99 -11.29 -15.86
C VAL A 74 -15.15 -10.77 -14.70
N ALA A 75 -15.56 -11.00 -13.45
CA ALA A 75 -14.78 -10.57 -12.28
C ALA A 75 -13.41 -11.26 -12.24
N SER A 76 -13.34 -12.55 -12.58
CA SER A 76 -12.09 -13.31 -12.66
C SER A 76 -11.17 -12.77 -13.75
N ALA A 77 -11.70 -12.47 -14.94
CA ALA A 77 -10.93 -11.89 -16.04
C ALA A 77 -10.41 -10.47 -15.70
N LYS A 78 -11.24 -9.64 -15.08
CA LYS A 78 -10.84 -8.32 -14.59
C LYS A 78 -9.78 -8.40 -13.48
N GLY A 79 -9.93 -9.32 -12.53
CA GLY A 79 -8.91 -9.60 -11.52
C GLY A 79 -7.58 -10.05 -12.14
N PHE A 80 -7.64 -10.95 -13.12
CA PHE A 80 -6.47 -11.46 -13.83
C PHE A 80 -5.72 -10.36 -14.57
N THR A 81 -6.43 -9.50 -15.31
CA THR A 81 -5.82 -8.39 -16.06
C THR A 81 -5.11 -7.40 -15.14
N ILE A 82 -5.66 -7.10 -13.95
CA ILE A 82 -4.97 -6.27 -12.95
C ILE A 82 -3.71 -6.96 -12.44
N GLY A 83 -3.79 -8.26 -12.10
CA GLY A 83 -2.64 -9.01 -11.57
C GLY A 83 -1.50 -9.12 -12.57
N ALA A 84 -1.84 -9.48 -13.81
CA ALA A 84 -0.91 -9.53 -14.93
C ALA A 84 -0.34 -8.14 -15.26
N GLY A 85 -1.17 -7.08 -15.24
CA GLY A 85 -0.73 -5.71 -15.50
C GLY A 85 0.26 -5.19 -14.46
N LEU A 86 -0.01 -5.40 -13.17
CA LEU A 86 0.85 -4.95 -12.07
C LEU A 86 2.23 -5.62 -12.12
N LYS A 87 2.26 -6.96 -12.22
CA LYS A 87 3.52 -7.71 -12.19
C LYS A 87 4.24 -7.67 -13.54
N GLY A 88 3.50 -7.68 -14.64
CA GLY A 88 4.01 -7.52 -16.00
C GLY A 88 4.64 -6.15 -16.23
N GLY A 89 4.01 -5.08 -15.74
CA GLY A 89 4.60 -3.73 -15.81
C GLY A 89 5.95 -3.62 -15.08
N LEU A 90 6.04 -4.21 -13.88
CA LEU A 90 7.30 -4.24 -13.11
C LEU A 90 8.38 -5.07 -13.80
N SER A 91 8.02 -6.24 -14.34
CA SER A 91 8.98 -7.11 -15.01
C SER A 91 9.48 -6.49 -16.32
N LEU A 92 8.60 -5.91 -17.13
CA LEU A 92 8.96 -5.13 -18.31
C LEU A 92 9.89 -3.96 -17.98
N PHE A 93 9.58 -3.19 -16.93
CA PHE A 93 10.43 -2.10 -16.49
C PHE A 93 11.83 -2.59 -16.07
N SER A 94 11.91 -3.71 -15.33
CA SER A 94 13.18 -4.29 -14.90
C SER A 94 14.04 -4.76 -16.07
N ILE A 95 13.42 -5.35 -17.12
CA ILE A 95 14.09 -5.80 -18.34
C ILE A 95 14.57 -4.59 -19.15
N LEU A 96 13.73 -3.56 -19.33
CA LEU A 96 14.08 -2.32 -20.04
C LEU A 96 15.21 -1.56 -19.33
N ALA A 97 15.17 -1.46 -18.01
CA ALA A 97 16.23 -0.85 -17.21
C ALA A 97 17.54 -1.66 -17.32
N GLY A 98 17.45 -3.00 -17.29
CA GLY A 98 18.57 -3.91 -17.51
C GLY A 98 19.19 -3.76 -18.91
N LEU A 99 18.37 -3.64 -19.94
CA LEU A 99 18.80 -3.41 -21.33
C LEU A 99 19.53 -2.07 -21.50
N LYS A 100 19.01 -0.98 -20.91
CA LYS A 100 19.69 0.32 -20.93
C LYS A 100 21.03 0.28 -20.20
N ARG A 101 21.08 -0.35 -19.02
CA ARG A 101 22.32 -0.53 -18.25
C ARG A 101 23.33 -1.40 -19.00
N ARG A 102 22.86 -2.41 -19.75
CA ARG A 102 23.70 -3.25 -20.61
C ARG A 102 24.21 -2.52 -21.85
N LYS A 103 23.41 -1.67 -22.50
CA LYS A 103 23.91 -0.79 -23.58
C LYS A 103 25.01 0.13 -23.07
N ALA A 104 24.84 0.69 -21.87
CA ALA A 104 25.86 1.51 -21.20
C ALA A 104 27.10 0.70 -20.74
N LEU A 105 26.95 -0.58 -20.38
CA LEU A 105 28.06 -1.47 -20.02
C LEU A 105 28.76 -2.08 -21.24
N ALA A 106 28.04 -2.29 -22.34
CA ALA A 106 28.58 -2.74 -23.62
C ALA A 106 29.43 -1.65 -24.28
N SER A 107 29.05 -0.37 -24.13
CA SER A 107 29.94 0.76 -24.47
C SER A 107 31.18 0.85 -23.56
N LEU A 108 31.22 0.12 -22.43
CA LEU A 108 32.34 0.04 -21.50
C LEU A 108 33.11 -1.30 -21.60
N GLY A 109 32.88 -2.10 -22.65
CA GLY A 109 33.73 -3.26 -22.99
C GLY A 109 33.69 -4.47 -22.05
N LYS A 110 32.75 -4.58 -21.10
CA LYS A 110 32.67 -5.74 -20.18
C LYS A 110 31.63 -6.78 -20.64
N LYS A 111 32.12 -7.93 -21.12
CA LYS A 111 31.31 -9.10 -21.51
C LYS A 111 30.83 -9.88 -20.28
N GLY A 112 29.52 -10.05 -20.16
CA GLY A 112 28.86 -10.92 -19.18
C GLY A 112 27.38 -11.05 -19.54
N VAL A 113 27.07 -11.96 -20.47
CA VAL A 113 25.71 -12.13 -21.02
C VAL A 113 25.02 -13.29 -20.31
N ILE A 114 24.07 -12.97 -19.44
CA ILE A 114 23.06 -13.93 -18.96
C ILE A 114 21.96 -14.05 -20.02
N THR A 115 21.59 -15.28 -20.36
CA THR A 115 20.65 -15.69 -21.42
C THR A 115 19.30 -14.98 -21.31
N ASN A 116 18.91 -14.27 -22.36
CA ASN A 116 17.72 -13.39 -22.40
C ASN A 116 16.40 -14.17 -22.28
N ARG A 117 16.36 -15.42 -22.77
CA ARG A 117 15.14 -16.25 -22.79
C ARG A 117 14.72 -16.71 -21.40
N ASP A 118 15.66 -17.03 -20.51
CA ASP A 118 15.35 -17.53 -19.17
C ASP A 118 14.78 -16.42 -18.28
N ALA A 119 15.33 -15.21 -18.37
CA ALA A 119 14.82 -14.05 -17.65
C ALA A 119 13.40 -13.67 -18.10
N ILE A 120 13.14 -13.70 -19.41
CA ILE A 120 11.80 -13.43 -19.97
C ILE A 120 10.81 -14.53 -19.56
N SER A 121 11.23 -15.80 -19.61
CA SER A 121 10.40 -16.95 -19.20
C SER A 121 10.03 -16.88 -17.71
N MET A 122 11.00 -16.55 -16.84
CA MET A 122 10.72 -16.34 -15.42
C MET A 122 9.78 -15.15 -15.18
N ALA A 123 10.01 -14.02 -15.84
CA ALA A 123 9.15 -12.84 -15.75
C ALA A 123 7.71 -13.15 -16.19
N LEU A 124 7.53 -13.92 -17.28
CA LEU A 124 6.22 -14.34 -17.77
C LEU A 124 5.53 -15.29 -16.78
N LYS A 125 6.26 -16.29 -16.26
CA LYS A 125 5.74 -17.20 -15.23
C LYS A 125 5.29 -16.45 -13.98
N GLU A 126 6.07 -15.50 -13.50
CA GLU A 126 5.68 -14.65 -12.36
C GLU A 126 4.43 -13.81 -12.69
N THR A 127 4.37 -13.23 -13.88
CA THR A 127 3.23 -12.42 -14.33
C THR A 127 1.94 -13.25 -14.36
N LEU A 128 2.01 -14.47 -14.90
CA LEU A 128 0.89 -15.41 -14.94
C LEU A 128 0.46 -15.85 -13.53
N ARG A 129 1.40 -16.13 -12.62
CA ARG A 129 1.06 -16.49 -11.23
C ARG A 129 0.30 -15.38 -10.51
N TYR A 130 0.72 -14.12 -10.69
CA TYR A 130 0.04 -12.97 -10.09
C TYR A 130 -1.30 -12.66 -10.75
N GLY A 131 -1.41 -12.86 -12.07
CA GLY A 131 -2.68 -12.83 -12.78
C GLY A 131 -3.65 -13.89 -12.25
N LEU A 132 -3.22 -15.14 -12.16
CA LEU A 132 -4.03 -16.25 -11.65
C LEU A 132 -4.44 -16.01 -10.19
N PHE A 133 -3.53 -15.54 -9.35
CA PHE A 133 -3.83 -15.15 -7.97
C PHE A 133 -4.98 -14.14 -7.88
N LEU A 134 -4.89 -12.98 -8.54
CA LEU A 134 -5.94 -11.96 -8.45
C LEU A 134 -7.22 -12.35 -9.19
N GLY A 135 -7.11 -13.12 -10.28
CA GLY A 135 -8.26 -13.66 -11.00
C GLY A 135 -9.05 -14.65 -10.14
N THR A 136 -8.38 -15.62 -9.54
CA THR A 136 -9.01 -16.57 -8.60
C THR A 136 -9.54 -15.86 -7.37
N PHE A 137 -8.82 -14.89 -6.80
CA PHE A 137 -9.33 -14.09 -5.70
C PHE A 137 -10.67 -13.43 -6.03
N ALA A 138 -10.74 -12.74 -7.18
CA ALA A 138 -11.94 -12.04 -7.59
C ALA A 138 -13.11 -12.99 -7.90
N GLY A 139 -12.83 -14.08 -8.61
CA GLY A 139 -13.80 -15.13 -8.92
C GLY A 139 -14.36 -15.79 -7.66
N THR A 140 -13.49 -16.27 -6.76
CA THR A 140 -13.90 -16.91 -5.51
C THR A 140 -14.71 -15.96 -4.62
N PHE A 141 -14.33 -14.70 -4.53
CA PHE A 141 -15.10 -13.70 -3.78
C PHE A 141 -16.54 -13.58 -4.33
N VAL A 142 -16.70 -13.32 -5.63
CA VAL A 142 -18.03 -13.15 -6.25
C VAL A 142 -18.86 -14.44 -6.14
N SER A 143 -18.24 -15.60 -6.38
CA SER A 143 -18.91 -16.90 -6.25
C SER A 143 -19.47 -17.12 -4.85
N ILE A 144 -18.66 -16.90 -3.82
CA ILE A 144 -19.07 -17.14 -2.43
C ILE A 144 -20.11 -16.10 -1.98
N ASP A 145 -19.92 -14.84 -2.36
CA ASP A 145 -20.85 -13.75 -2.06
C ASP A 145 -22.26 -14.02 -2.65
N GLU A 146 -22.30 -14.55 -3.88
CA GLU A 146 -23.53 -14.93 -4.58
C GLU A 146 -24.16 -16.22 -4.01
N ILE A 147 -23.34 -17.23 -3.67
CA ILE A 147 -23.83 -18.47 -3.02
C ILE A 147 -24.48 -18.15 -1.66
N ILE A 148 -23.82 -17.35 -0.83
CA ILE A 148 -24.35 -16.93 0.48
C ILE A 148 -25.62 -16.08 0.30
N GLY A 149 -25.62 -15.18 -0.69
CA GLY A 149 -26.78 -14.36 -1.03
C GLY A 149 -28.01 -15.18 -1.45
N ASN A 150 -27.79 -16.25 -2.22
CA ASN A 150 -28.85 -17.15 -2.69
C ASN A 150 -29.36 -18.09 -1.59
N LEU A 151 -28.47 -18.65 -0.78
CA LEU A 151 -28.85 -19.66 0.21
C LEU A 151 -29.58 -19.04 1.42
N ALA A 152 -29.11 -17.89 1.91
CA ALA A 152 -29.60 -17.29 3.16
C ALA A 152 -30.30 -15.94 2.96
N GLY A 153 -30.47 -15.50 1.71
CA GLY A 153 -31.17 -14.28 1.33
C GLY A 153 -30.31 -13.03 1.40
N HIS A 154 -30.29 -12.27 0.31
CA HIS A 154 -29.44 -11.08 0.12
C HIS A 154 -29.58 -10.02 1.22
N ARG A 155 -30.79 -9.76 1.72
CA ARG A 155 -31.03 -8.75 2.78
C ARG A 155 -30.50 -9.18 4.14
N ARG A 156 -30.66 -10.46 4.50
CA ARG A 156 -30.25 -10.99 5.80
C ARG A 156 -28.73 -11.14 5.91
N THR A 157 -28.08 -11.51 4.81
CA THR A 157 -26.63 -11.77 4.80
C THR A 157 -25.78 -10.56 4.42
N ALA A 158 -26.38 -9.44 4.00
CA ALA A 158 -25.69 -8.23 3.56
C ALA A 158 -24.56 -7.77 4.51
N ARG A 159 -24.77 -7.92 5.83
CA ARG A 159 -23.82 -7.48 6.87
C ARG A 159 -22.53 -8.31 6.93
N TRP A 160 -22.58 -9.61 6.68
CA TRP A 160 -21.45 -10.52 6.92
C TRP A 160 -21.00 -11.30 5.68
N ARG A 161 -21.81 -11.38 4.61
CA ARG A 161 -21.48 -12.15 3.40
C ARG A 161 -20.14 -11.75 2.77
N ALA A 162 -19.88 -10.44 2.65
CA ALA A 162 -18.66 -9.92 2.06
C ALA A 162 -17.43 -10.19 2.95
N LEU A 163 -17.61 -10.24 4.27
CA LEU A 163 -16.57 -10.63 5.23
C LEU A 163 -16.16 -12.09 5.00
N SER A 164 -17.14 -12.99 4.95
CA SER A 164 -16.91 -14.42 4.74
C SER A 164 -16.35 -14.73 3.35
N ALA A 165 -16.90 -14.08 2.30
CA ALA A 165 -16.40 -14.21 0.94
C ALA A 165 -14.95 -13.72 0.82
N GLY A 166 -14.61 -12.58 1.45
CA GLY A 166 -13.24 -12.08 1.47
C GLY A 166 -12.26 -12.99 2.23
N ALA A 167 -12.71 -13.61 3.33
CA ALA A 167 -11.91 -14.58 4.10
C ALA A 167 -11.63 -15.84 3.27
N LEU A 168 -12.66 -16.39 2.62
CA LEU A 168 -12.54 -17.62 1.82
C LEU A 168 -11.85 -17.40 0.48
N ALA A 169 -11.83 -16.18 -0.05
CA ALA A 169 -11.02 -15.81 -1.20
C ALA A 169 -9.53 -15.65 -0.86
N GLY A 170 -9.18 -15.37 0.40
CA GLY A 170 -7.80 -15.14 0.85
C GLY A 170 -6.77 -16.24 0.50
N PRO A 171 -7.10 -17.54 0.64
CA PRO A 171 -6.23 -18.65 0.24
C PRO A 171 -5.75 -18.64 -1.22
N SER A 172 -6.40 -17.89 -2.11
CA SER A 172 -5.91 -17.65 -3.48
C SER A 172 -4.46 -17.17 -3.54
N MET A 173 -3.95 -16.52 -2.48
CA MET A 173 -2.54 -16.11 -2.39
C MET A 173 -1.55 -17.29 -2.51
N LEU A 174 -1.98 -18.53 -2.29
CA LEU A 174 -1.15 -19.72 -2.51
C LEU A 174 -0.70 -19.87 -3.98
N LEU A 175 -1.45 -19.28 -4.93
CA LEU A 175 -1.18 -19.34 -6.37
C LEU A 175 0.03 -18.50 -6.78
N THR A 176 0.47 -17.54 -5.97
CA THR A 176 1.73 -16.82 -6.22
C THR A 176 2.95 -17.71 -6.01
N GLY A 177 2.80 -18.77 -5.21
CA GLY A 177 3.76 -19.86 -5.04
C GLY A 177 3.54 -20.61 -3.71
N LEU A 178 3.66 -21.93 -3.76
CA LEU A 178 3.44 -22.81 -2.60
C LEU A 178 4.54 -22.66 -1.53
N ASN A 179 5.77 -22.35 -1.95
CA ASN A 179 6.92 -22.17 -1.07
C ASN A 179 7.36 -20.70 -0.89
N THR A 180 6.75 -19.77 -1.63
CA THR A 180 7.08 -18.34 -1.53
C THR A 180 6.20 -17.69 -0.46
N GLN A 181 6.81 -17.23 0.62
CA GLN A 181 6.10 -16.49 1.66
C GLN A 181 6.09 -14.99 1.33
N HIS A 182 4.91 -14.38 1.31
CA HIS A 182 4.73 -12.95 1.04
C HIS A 182 4.39 -12.17 2.33
N LYS A 183 5.17 -12.39 3.39
CA LYS A 183 4.93 -11.80 4.73
C LYS A 183 4.76 -10.28 4.68
N THR A 184 5.69 -9.57 4.05
CA THR A 184 5.60 -8.11 3.92
C THR A 184 4.30 -7.66 3.24
N LEU A 185 3.91 -8.33 2.15
CA LEU A 185 2.69 -7.97 1.41
C LEU A 185 1.46 -8.20 2.28
N ALA A 186 1.38 -9.37 2.94
CA ALA A 186 0.27 -9.71 3.83
C ALA A 186 0.15 -8.73 4.99
N ILE A 187 1.24 -8.42 5.69
CA ILE A 187 1.26 -7.44 6.80
C ILE A 187 0.87 -6.05 6.29
N TYR A 188 1.35 -5.64 5.12
CA TYR A 188 1.00 -4.34 4.55
C TYR A 188 -0.49 -4.23 4.21
N ILE A 189 -1.08 -5.28 3.60
CA ILE A 189 -2.51 -5.33 3.31
C ILE A 189 -3.32 -5.38 4.61
N PHE A 190 -2.82 -6.07 5.64
CA PHE A 190 -3.43 -6.06 6.97
C PHE A 190 -3.43 -4.68 7.61
N MET A 191 -2.33 -3.94 7.53
CA MET A 191 -2.27 -2.55 8.00
C MET A 191 -3.25 -1.65 7.25
N ARG A 192 -3.41 -1.84 5.94
CA ARG A 192 -4.43 -1.13 5.14
C ARG A 192 -5.85 -1.49 5.58
N ALA A 193 -6.11 -2.77 5.81
CA ALA A 193 -7.38 -3.27 6.31
C ALA A 193 -7.72 -2.67 7.69
N ALA A 194 -6.75 -2.63 8.61
CA ALA A 194 -6.91 -2.04 9.94
C ALA A 194 -7.23 -0.55 9.88
N VAL A 195 -6.59 0.22 8.98
CA VAL A 195 -6.91 1.65 8.79
C VAL A 195 -8.32 1.84 8.23
N LEU A 196 -8.76 1.00 7.29
CA LEU A 196 -10.13 1.05 6.77
C LEU A 196 -11.14 0.68 7.85
N ALA A 197 -10.88 -0.39 8.61
CA ALA A 197 -11.71 -0.80 9.74
C ALA A 197 -11.82 0.30 10.81
N ALA A 198 -10.70 0.96 11.15
CA ALA A 198 -10.69 2.07 12.09
C ALA A 198 -11.57 3.23 11.60
N ARG A 199 -11.50 3.60 10.31
CA ARG A 199 -12.34 4.65 9.72
C ARG A 199 -13.83 4.28 9.72
N CYS A 200 -14.16 3.01 9.46
CA CYS A 200 -15.54 2.54 9.59
C CYS A 200 -16.00 2.56 11.06
N GLY A 201 -15.13 2.17 11.99
CA GLY A 201 -15.37 2.19 13.43
C GLY A 201 -15.62 3.59 13.99
N ILE A 202 -14.91 4.61 13.48
CA ILE A 202 -15.13 6.02 13.83
C ILE A 202 -16.55 6.48 13.48
N LYS A 203 -17.10 6.02 12.35
CA LYS A 203 -18.47 6.35 11.92
C LYS A 203 -19.54 5.57 12.70
N SER A 204 -19.16 4.43 13.31
CA SER A 204 -20.08 3.60 14.07
C SER A 204 -20.46 4.23 15.41
N LYS A 205 -21.74 4.22 15.77
CA LYS A 205 -22.22 4.71 17.08
C LYS A 205 -21.63 3.93 18.27
N ARG A 206 -21.35 2.64 18.08
CA ARG A 206 -20.85 1.74 19.15
C ARG A 206 -19.35 1.87 19.36
N PHE A 207 -18.58 2.01 18.27
CA PHE A 207 -17.12 2.02 18.31
C PHE A 207 -16.51 3.43 18.15
N GLY A 208 -17.32 4.44 17.85
CA GLY A 208 -16.86 5.80 17.58
C GLY A 208 -16.04 6.38 18.73
N HIS A 209 -16.42 6.15 19.98
CA HIS A 209 -15.67 6.64 21.15
C HIS A 209 -14.28 5.97 21.29
N ILE A 210 -14.19 4.66 21.04
CA ILE A 210 -12.94 3.88 21.16
C ILE A 210 -12.00 4.21 20.00
N CYS A 211 -12.53 4.47 18.81
CA CYS A 211 -11.73 4.75 17.62
C CYS A 211 -11.42 6.25 17.43
N LYS A 212 -12.01 7.15 18.22
CA LYS A 212 -11.75 8.61 18.15
C LYS A 212 -10.26 8.98 18.33
N PRO A 213 -9.48 8.35 19.22
CA PRO A 213 -8.03 8.62 19.32
C PRO A 213 -7.26 8.33 18.02
N LEU A 214 -7.78 7.45 17.15
CA LEU A 214 -7.14 7.13 15.87
C LEU A 214 -7.34 8.23 14.82
N THR A 215 -8.20 9.23 15.05
CA THR A 215 -8.33 10.41 14.17
C THR A 215 -7.29 11.49 14.44
N TRP A 216 -6.24 11.20 15.21
CA TRP A 216 -5.23 12.19 15.53
C TRP A 216 -4.58 12.77 14.26
N SER A 217 -4.58 14.10 14.14
CA SER A 217 -4.11 14.82 12.95
C SER A 217 -2.68 14.48 12.54
N TYR A 218 -1.84 14.08 13.50
CA TYR A 218 -0.43 13.70 13.30
C TYR A 218 -0.17 12.20 13.47
N GLY A 219 -1.22 11.37 13.45
CA GLY A 219 -1.09 9.91 13.57
C GLY A 219 -0.17 9.31 12.51
N ASP A 220 -0.13 9.88 11.30
CA ASP A 220 0.81 9.49 10.25
C ASP A 220 2.28 9.69 10.65
N ILE A 221 2.61 10.81 11.30
CA ILE A 221 3.97 11.08 11.80
C ILE A 221 4.30 10.16 12.97
N PHE A 222 3.37 9.97 13.90
CA PHE A 222 3.58 9.07 15.04
C PHE A 222 3.83 7.62 14.59
N LEU A 223 3.04 7.11 13.64
CA LEU A 223 3.26 5.78 13.04
C LEU A 223 4.64 5.69 12.37
N MET A 224 5.08 6.77 11.72
CA MET A 224 6.44 6.83 11.19
C MET A 224 7.48 6.75 12.30
N CYS A 225 7.37 7.57 13.36
CA CYS A 225 8.28 7.54 14.50
C CYS A 225 8.37 6.14 15.12
N LEU A 226 7.22 5.49 15.36
CA LEU A 226 7.16 4.13 15.88
C LEU A 226 7.87 3.13 14.95
N SER A 227 7.58 3.19 13.65
CA SER A 227 8.22 2.32 12.66
C SER A 227 9.72 2.58 12.53
N SER A 228 10.15 3.85 12.64
CA SER A 228 11.54 4.28 12.55
C SER A 228 12.34 3.74 13.73
N SER A 229 11.76 3.79 14.93
CA SER A 229 12.33 3.24 16.15
C SER A 229 12.70 1.77 15.99
N GLN A 230 11.79 0.96 15.45
CA GLN A 230 12.05 -0.46 15.20
C GLN A 230 13.00 -0.69 14.03
N ILE A 231 12.75 -0.07 12.87
CA ILE A 231 13.53 -0.31 11.64
C ILE A 231 15.00 0.10 11.82
N LEU A 232 15.25 1.30 12.33
CA LEU A 232 16.61 1.82 12.43
C LEU A 232 17.38 1.19 13.61
N SER A 233 16.68 0.81 14.69
CA SER A 233 17.32 0.01 15.75
C SER A 233 17.68 -1.39 15.23
N ALA A 234 16.80 -2.02 14.46
CA ALA A 234 17.11 -3.28 13.77
C ALA A 234 18.26 -3.11 12.78
N TYR A 235 18.33 -2.00 12.04
CA TYR A 235 19.43 -1.71 11.13
C TYR A 235 20.80 -1.66 11.84
N VAL A 236 20.86 -1.10 13.05
CA VAL A 236 22.10 -1.05 13.85
C VAL A 236 22.38 -2.37 14.56
N LEU A 237 21.37 -3.00 15.16
CA LEU A 237 21.55 -4.13 16.08
C LEU A 237 21.41 -5.49 15.42
N LYS A 238 20.53 -5.65 14.43
CA LYS A 238 20.23 -6.93 13.77
C LYS A 238 19.63 -6.75 12.37
N GLN A 239 20.48 -6.50 11.38
CA GLN A 239 20.06 -6.29 9.99
C GLN A 239 19.35 -7.51 9.39
N ASP A 240 19.65 -8.71 9.87
CA ASP A 240 19.05 -9.96 9.37
C ASP A 240 17.55 -10.08 9.69
N SER A 241 17.05 -9.28 10.65
CA SER A 241 15.60 -9.20 10.94
C SER A 241 14.83 -8.46 9.84
N LEU A 242 15.52 -7.72 8.97
CA LEU A 242 14.91 -6.94 7.90
C LEU A 242 15.03 -7.70 6.57
N PRO A 243 14.02 -7.59 5.68
CA PRO A 243 14.08 -8.24 4.37
C PRO A 243 15.28 -7.79 3.53
N PRO A 244 15.97 -8.69 2.80
CA PRO A 244 17.25 -8.38 2.16
C PRO A 244 17.24 -7.16 1.22
N SER A 245 16.17 -6.99 0.44
CA SER A 245 16.02 -5.83 -0.44
C SER A 245 15.94 -4.51 0.32
N PHE A 246 15.34 -4.55 1.52
CA PHE A 246 15.19 -3.38 2.38
C PHE A 246 16.47 -3.10 3.17
N SER A 247 17.18 -4.12 3.65
CA SER A 247 18.51 -3.96 4.26
C SER A 247 19.51 -3.38 3.26
N SER A 248 19.48 -3.82 2.00
CA SER A 248 20.29 -3.22 0.92
C SER A 248 19.97 -1.73 0.71
N PHE A 249 18.69 -1.37 0.69
CA PHE A 249 18.26 0.03 0.63
C PHE A 249 18.77 0.85 1.82
N LEU A 250 18.68 0.31 3.04
CA LEU A 250 19.18 0.98 4.24
C LEU A 250 20.70 1.10 4.25
N ASN A 251 21.46 0.13 3.72
CA ASN A 251 22.91 0.26 3.59
C ASN A 251 23.30 1.38 2.62
N ILE A 252 22.61 1.51 1.49
CA ILE A 252 22.85 2.58 0.52
C ILE A 252 22.56 3.96 1.13
N HIS A 253 21.42 4.15 1.80
CA HIS A 253 21.01 5.45 2.32
C HIS A 253 21.58 5.77 3.71
N GLY A 254 21.76 4.75 4.55
CA GLY A 254 22.44 4.82 5.85
C GLY A 254 23.91 5.19 5.73
N GLY A 255 24.55 4.85 4.59
CA GLY A 255 25.87 5.41 4.22
C GLY A 255 26.98 5.12 5.22
N LYS A 256 26.89 3.99 5.93
CA LYS A 256 27.91 3.49 6.83
C LYS A 256 28.36 2.13 6.36
N ASP A 257 29.66 1.91 6.49
CA ASP A 257 30.26 0.60 6.24
C ASP A 257 29.84 -0.41 7.30
N THR A 258 29.82 -1.69 6.95
CA THR A 258 29.47 -2.79 7.87
C THR A 258 30.39 -2.82 9.08
N VAL A 259 31.67 -2.47 8.91
CA VAL A 259 32.64 -2.39 10.01
C VAL A 259 32.22 -1.36 11.06
N ILE A 260 31.72 -0.19 10.63
CA ILE A 260 31.21 0.84 11.55
C ILE A 260 29.97 0.33 12.28
N LEU A 261 29.04 -0.30 11.55
CA LEU A 261 27.78 -0.78 12.12
C LEU A 261 28.01 -1.90 13.14
N GLU A 262 28.92 -2.84 12.87
CA GLU A 262 29.29 -3.91 13.79
C GLU A 262 29.99 -3.39 15.05
N GLY A 263 30.87 -2.39 14.89
CA GLY A 263 31.50 -1.71 16.01
C GLY A 263 30.49 -0.95 16.86
N LEU A 264 29.59 -0.19 16.21
CA LEU A 264 28.50 0.52 16.89
C LEU A 264 27.56 -0.44 17.62
N LYS A 265 27.19 -1.55 17.00
CA LYS A 265 26.40 -2.62 17.63
C LYS A 265 27.08 -3.14 18.89
N SER A 266 28.38 -3.44 18.81
CA SER A 266 29.14 -3.95 19.96
C SER A 266 29.18 -2.95 21.11
N PHE A 267 29.35 -1.66 20.78
CA PHE A 267 29.36 -0.57 21.74
C PHE A 267 27.99 -0.38 22.42
N VAL A 268 26.91 -0.30 21.65
CA VAL A 268 25.53 -0.13 22.16
C VAL A 268 25.06 -1.33 22.99
N SER A 269 25.56 -2.52 22.68
CA SER A 269 25.25 -3.75 23.42
C SER A 269 26.04 -3.87 24.73
N GLY A 270 26.91 -2.90 25.07
CA GLY A 270 27.74 -2.95 26.27
C GLY A 270 28.91 -3.93 26.19
N MET A 271 29.26 -4.40 24.99
CA MET A 271 30.36 -5.35 24.76
C MET A 271 31.36 -4.78 23.72
N PRO A 272 32.06 -3.67 24.02
CA PRO A 272 33.05 -3.11 23.11
C PRO A 272 34.21 -4.09 22.91
N SER A 273 34.62 -4.29 21.64
CA SER A 273 35.70 -5.20 21.29
C SER A 273 36.88 -4.45 20.69
N SER A 274 38.07 -4.65 21.26
CA SER A 274 39.32 -4.05 20.74
C SER A 274 39.53 -4.39 19.26
N ASN A 275 39.23 -5.63 18.84
CA ASN A 275 39.38 -6.06 17.44
C ASN A 275 38.47 -5.28 16.50
N LYS A 276 37.21 -5.04 16.90
CA LYS A 276 36.25 -4.25 16.11
C LYS A 276 36.64 -2.77 16.04
N PHE A 277 37.16 -2.22 17.14
CA PHE A 277 37.62 -0.83 17.16
C PHE A 277 38.84 -0.64 16.25
N LYS A 278 39.83 -1.55 16.31
CA LYS A 278 40.97 -1.55 15.38
C LYS A 278 40.54 -1.63 13.91
N ALA A 279 39.48 -2.38 13.61
CA ALA A 279 38.94 -2.44 12.26
C ALA A 279 38.35 -1.08 11.81
N ILE A 280 37.65 -0.37 12.70
CA ILE A 280 37.12 0.98 12.44
C ILE A 280 38.27 1.99 12.27
N GLU A 281 39.30 1.93 13.10
CA GLU A 281 40.49 2.79 12.97
C GLU A 281 41.18 2.58 11.62
N LYS A 282 41.35 1.31 11.20
CA LYS A 282 41.88 0.96 9.88
C LYS A 282 41.00 1.50 8.75
N TYR A 283 39.68 1.42 8.90
CA TYR A 283 38.72 1.95 7.94
C TYR A 283 38.86 3.48 7.77
N TYR A 284 38.91 4.23 8.88
CA TYR A 284 39.10 5.68 8.82
C TYR A 284 40.49 6.07 8.28
N ARG A 285 41.55 5.33 8.64
CA ARG A 285 42.89 5.53 8.08
C ARG A 285 42.94 5.36 6.57
N ALA A 286 42.24 4.35 6.03
CA ALA A 286 42.13 4.16 4.59
C ALA A 286 41.41 5.32 3.88
N MET A 287 40.56 6.07 4.59
CA MET A 287 39.91 7.28 4.10
C MET A 287 40.70 8.57 4.40
N GLY A 288 41.94 8.46 4.91
CA GLY A 288 42.80 9.60 5.21
C GLY A 288 42.54 10.30 6.55
N ALA A 289 41.80 9.67 7.47
CA ALA A 289 41.56 10.20 8.82
C ALA A 289 42.21 9.32 9.88
N ASP A 290 43.14 9.85 10.68
CA ASP A 290 43.68 9.14 11.83
C ASP A 290 42.73 9.28 13.02
N VAL A 291 42.00 8.21 13.32
CA VAL A 291 41.04 8.14 14.42
C VAL A 291 41.56 7.13 15.43
N LYS A 292 41.52 7.49 16.72
CA LYS A 292 41.81 6.57 17.83
C LYS A 292 40.53 6.37 18.64
N LEU A 293 40.18 5.11 18.90
CA LEU A 293 39.00 4.73 19.67
C LEU A 293 39.41 4.21 21.05
N ASP A 294 38.84 4.80 22.09
CA ASP A 294 39.01 4.36 23.47
C ASP A 294 37.85 3.43 23.88
N LEU A 295 38.17 2.33 24.55
CA LEU A 295 37.18 1.40 25.12
C LEU A 295 36.36 2.05 26.24
N GLN A 296 36.90 3.05 26.92
CA GLN A 296 36.22 3.79 28.00
C GLN A 296 35.37 4.97 27.48
N MET A 297 35.27 5.16 26.16
CA MET A 297 34.50 6.25 25.59
C MET A 297 33.01 6.11 25.95
N LYS A 298 32.36 7.22 26.31
CA LYS A 298 30.95 7.23 26.74
C LYS A 298 29.95 7.47 25.61
N THR A 299 30.41 7.99 24.47
CA THR A 299 29.55 8.39 23.34
C THR A 299 30.04 7.74 22.04
N PRO A 300 29.15 7.29 21.15
CA PRO A 300 29.54 6.62 19.91
C PRO A 300 29.96 7.60 18.81
N CYS A 301 30.11 8.90 19.10
CA CYS A 301 30.35 9.95 18.11
C CYS A 301 31.59 9.66 17.26
N THR A 302 32.72 9.31 17.89
CA THR A 302 33.96 8.98 17.17
C THR A 302 33.83 7.73 16.30
N ILE A 303 32.99 6.76 16.69
CA ILE A 303 32.68 5.58 15.88
C ILE A 303 31.86 5.97 14.65
N ILE A 304 30.89 6.88 14.82
CA ILE A 304 29.96 7.26 13.75
C ILE A 304 30.62 8.19 12.73
N HIS A 305 31.39 9.19 13.18
CA HIS A 305 31.87 10.27 12.29
C HIS A 305 33.35 10.62 12.45
N GLY A 306 34.13 9.79 13.17
CA GLY A 306 35.57 10.00 13.36
C GLY A 306 35.86 11.39 13.92
N ASN A 307 36.82 12.08 13.30
CA ASN A 307 37.28 13.40 13.72
C ASN A 307 36.36 14.57 13.30
N GLN A 308 35.26 14.29 12.58
CA GLN A 308 34.32 15.36 12.20
C GLN A 308 33.53 15.85 13.42
N SER A 309 33.15 17.12 13.44
CA SER A 309 32.18 17.62 14.41
C SER A 309 30.80 17.00 14.12
N CYS A 310 29.95 16.79 15.13
CA CYS A 310 28.61 16.24 14.91
C CYS A 310 27.79 17.09 13.93
N GLY A 311 27.83 18.42 14.05
CA GLY A 311 27.11 19.32 13.15
C GLY A 311 27.65 19.25 11.72
N GLY A 312 28.97 19.26 11.55
CA GLY A 312 29.61 19.09 10.24
C GLY A 312 29.27 17.75 9.60
N HIS A 313 29.26 16.67 10.39
CA HIS A 313 28.85 15.35 9.93
C HIS A 313 27.40 15.34 9.43
N VAL A 314 26.47 15.89 10.22
CA VAL A 314 25.04 15.92 9.87
C VAL A 314 24.81 16.68 8.57
N LEU A 315 25.45 17.84 8.39
CA LEU A 315 25.32 18.65 7.17
C LEU A 315 25.90 17.94 5.95
N ASN A 316 27.14 17.43 6.07
CA ASN A 316 27.79 16.70 4.98
C ASN A 316 26.98 15.45 4.59
N PHE A 317 26.51 14.69 5.58
CA PHE A 317 25.70 13.51 5.37
C PHE A 317 24.34 13.84 4.73
N LEU A 318 23.72 14.96 5.09
CA LEU A 318 22.48 15.44 4.45
C LEU A 318 22.70 15.77 2.97
N ILE A 319 23.81 16.45 2.62
CA ILE A 319 24.10 16.77 1.22
C ILE A 319 24.37 15.49 0.42
N GLN A 320 25.19 14.60 0.95
CA GLN A 320 25.49 13.31 0.31
C GLN A 320 24.26 12.39 0.24
N GLY A 321 23.42 12.40 1.27
CA GLY A 321 22.14 11.68 1.32
C GLY A 321 21.17 12.16 0.25
N TYR A 322 21.10 13.48 0.04
CA TYR A 322 20.26 14.07 -1.00
C TYR A 322 20.71 13.64 -2.39
N LYS A 323 22.02 13.68 -2.67
CA LYS A 323 22.60 13.19 -3.94
C LYS A 323 22.29 11.71 -4.20
N ARG A 324 22.33 10.87 -3.15
CA ARG A 324 21.97 9.43 -3.23
C ARG A 324 20.46 9.21 -3.42
N ALA A 325 19.61 10.08 -2.88
CA ALA A 325 18.15 9.93 -2.94
C ALA A 325 17.55 10.33 -4.30
N LEU A 326 18.12 11.34 -4.97
CA LEU A 326 17.66 11.83 -6.28
C LEU A 326 17.44 10.73 -7.33
N PRO A 327 18.42 9.85 -7.64
CA PRO A 327 18.26 8.83 -8.68
C PRO A 327 17.19 7.78 -8.35
N VAL A 328 16.80 7.64 -7.09
CA VAL A 328 15.74 6.71 -6.66
C VAL A 328 14.37 7.31 -6.89
N TYR A 329 14.17 8.59 -6.54
CA TYR A 329 12.84 9.23 -6.66
C TYR A 329 12.54 9.79 -8.04
N LEU A 330 13.55 10.21 -8.79
CA LEU A 330 13.35 10.81 -10.11
C LEU A 330 12.55 9.89 -11.05
N PRO A 331 12.87 8.59 -11.21
CA PRO A 331 12.06 7.68 -12.03
C PRO A 331 10.64 7.48 -11.47
N VAL A 332 10.48 7.43 -10.15
CA VAL A 332 9.18 7.19 -9.50
C VAL A 332 8.18 8.30 -9.78
N TYR A 333 8.65 9.54 -9.88
CA TYR A 333 7.79 10.68 -10.22
C TYR A 333 7.66 10.90 -11.73
N LEU A 334 8.74 10.69 -12.48
CA LEU A 334 8.79 10.97 -13.91
C LEU A 334 8.06 9.90 -14.74
N VAL A 335 8.20 8.61 -14.40
CA VAL A 335 7.61 7.52 -15.19
C VAL A 335 6.07 7.59 -15.20
N PRO A 336 5.36 7.77 -14.07
CA PRO A 336 3.91 7.96 -14.11
C PRO A 336 3.49 9.22 -14.87
N ALA A 337 4.26 10.31 -14.77
CA ALA A 337 3.98 11.53 -15.53
C ALA A 337 4.08 11.29 -17.04
N LEU A 338 5.08 10.53 -17.51
CA LEU A 338 5.27 10.20 -18.92
C LEU A 338 4.23 9.20 -19.45
N ILE A 339 3.82 8.22 -18.65
CA ILE A 339 2.90 7.15 -19.09
C ILE A 339 1.45 7.59 -19.03
N VAL A 340 1.03 8.17 -17.89
CA VAL A 340 -0.40 8.41 -17.58
C VAL A 340 -0.83 9.80 -18.06
N HIS A 341 0.06 10.78 -18.01
CA HIS A 341 -0.27 12.17 -18.35
C HIS A 341 0.30 12.58 -19.71
N ARG A 342 0.51 11.64 -20.65
CA ARG A 342 1.13 11.91 -21.96
C ARG A 342 0.49 13.08 -22.72
N GLU A 343 -0.84 13.14 -22.71
CA GLU A 343 -1.63 14.15 -23.42
C GLU A 343 -1.59 15.50 -22.70
N GLY A 344 -1.68 15.47 -21.37
CA GLY A 344 -1.47 16.66 -20.53
C GLY A 344 -0.03 17.20 -20.62
N LEU A 345 0.97 16.34 -20.83
CA LEU A 345 2.38 16.72 -20.96
C LEU A 345 2.65 17.40 -22.30
N MET A 346 1.94 17.03 -23.36
CA MET A 346 2.00 17.73 -24.64
C MET A 346 1.38 19.14 -24.55
N ASN A 347 0.29 19.28 -23.78
CA ASN A 347 -0.43 20.55 -23.67
C ASN A 347 0.15 21.50 -22.59
N ARG A 348 0.73 20.97 -21.51
CA ARG A 348 1.30 21.76 -20.38
C ARG A 348 2.59 21.13 -19.82
N PRO A 349 3.69 21.09 -20.62
CA PRO A 349 4.91 20.37 -20.25
C PRO A 349 5.58 20.93 -18.99
N TYR A 350 5.71 22.25 -18.90
CA TYR A 350 6.43 22.91 -17.80
C TYR A 350 5.73 22.73 -16.45
N GLU A 351 4.40 22.81 -16.41
CA GLU A 351 3.64 22.71 -15.16
C GLU A 351 3.71 21.29 -14.56
N ILE A 352 3.50 20.27 -15.40
CA ILE A 352 3.55 18.87 -14.96
C ILE A 352 4.97 18.47 -14.55
N LEU A 353 5.96 18.88 -15.34
CA LEU A 353 7.36 18.59 -15.05
C LEU A 353 7.82 19.32 -13.78
N ALA A 354 7.47 20.60 -13.59
CA ALA A 354 7.80 21.35 -12.37
C ALA A 354 7.17 20.72 -11.13
N ARG A 355 5.89 20.30 -11.19
CA ARG A 355 5.22 19.57 -10.09
C ARG A 355 5.90 18.24 -9.78
N GLY A 356 6.36 17.52 -10.80
CA GLY A 356 7.11 16.27 -10.67
C GLY A 356 8.51 16.46 -10.06
N LEU A 357 9.24 17.48 -10.52
CA LEU A 357 10.56 17.85 -10.00
C LEU A 357 10.48 18.35 -8.56
N LEU A 358 9.50 19.20 -8.23
CA LEU A 358 9.24 19.65 -6.86
C LEU A 358 8.88 18.46 -5.95
N GLY A 359 8.09 17.51 -6.47
CA GLY A 359 7.80 16.25 -5.77
C GLY A 359 9.06 15.42 -5.51
N THR A 360 9.93 15.31 -6.51
CA THR A 360 11.21 14.59 -6.42
C THR A 360 12.16 15.25 -5.42
N ALA A 361 12.30 16.58 -5.48
CA ALA A 361 13.14 17.35 -4.57
C ALA A 361 12.65 17.22 -3.12
N ARG A 362 11.34 17.42 -2.88
CA ARG A 362 10.73 17.25 -1.55
C ARG A 362 10.93 15.84 -0.98
N SER A 363 10.75 14.80 -1.81
CA SER A 363 10.93 13.41 -1.40
C SER A 363 12.39 13.07 -1.09
N SER A 364 13.30 13.58 -1.91
CA SER A 364 14.75 13.38 -1.72
C SER A 364 15.24 14.10 -0.47
N LEU A 365 14.68 15.29 -0.19
CA LEU A 365 14.93 16.03 1.04
C LEU A 365 14.40 15.26 2.25
N PHE A 366 13.17 14.75 2.20
CA PHE A 366 12.59 13.91 3.26
C PHE A 366 13.51 12.73 3.59
N LEU A 367 13.90 11.93 2.59
CA LEU A 367 14.73 10.75 2.82
C LEU A 367 16.11 11.12 3.38
N SER A 368 16.72 12.19 2.86
CA SER A 368 18.01 12.66 3.35
C SER A 368 17.95 13.14 4.80
N VAL A 369 16.95 13.96 5.14
CA VAL A 369 16.73 14.45 6.50
C VAL A 369 16.38 13.30 7.45
N TYR A 370 15.61 12.31 7.00
CA TYR A 370 15.32 11.12 7.79
C TYR A 370 16.60 10.37 8.18
N CYS A 371 17.49 10.12 7.22
CA CYS A 371 18.75 9.41 7.50
C CYS A 371 19.76 10.27 8.29
N SER A 372 19.90 11.57 7.98
CA SER A 372 20.83 12.44 8.70
C SER A 372 20.37 12.70 10.14
N SER A 373 19.06 12.88 10.35
CA SER A 373 18.48 13.07 11.69
C SER A 373 18.61 11.82 12.56
N ALA A 374 18.58 10.61 12.00
CA ALA A 374 18.84 9.38 12.76
C ALA A 374 20.23 9.39 13.43
N TRP A 375 21.26 9.78 12.68
CA TRP A 375 22.63 9.93 13.22
C TRP A 375 22.73 11.11 14.19
N MET A 376 22.08 12.23 13.87
CA MET A 376 22.01 13.43 14.73
C MET A 376 21.41 13.09 16.10
N TRP A 377 20.22 12.48 16.13
CA TRP A 377 19.53 12.11 17.36
C TRP A 377 20.30 11.08 18.16
N THR A 378 21.00 10.14 17.50
CA THR A 378 21.86 9.16 18.18
C THR A 378 23.03 9.85 18.87
N CYS A 379 23.69 10.81 18.21
CA CYS A 379 24.76 11.60 18.81
C CYS A 379 24.24 12.48 19.95
N LEU A 380 23.09 13.14 19.76
CA LEU A 380 22.51 14.04 20.74
C LEU A 380 22.09 13.29 22.01
N THR A 381 21.35 12.18 21.87
CA THR A 381 20.94 11.34 23.01
C THR A 381 22.15 10.79 23.76
N ALA A 382 23.16 10.29 23.06
CA ALA A 382 24.38 9.81 23.70
C ALA A 382 25.11 10.90 24.49
N ARG A 383 25.16 12.13 23.97
CA ARG A 383 25.78 13.28 24.65
C ARG A 383 24.97 13.73 25.87
N THR A 384 23.66 13.84 25.73
CA THR A 384 22.77 14.28 26.82
C THR A 384 22.80 13.30 27.98
N PHE A 385 22.71 11.99 27.70
CA PHE A 385 22.69 10.97 28.76
C PHE A 385 24.08 10.47 29.18
N LYS A 386 25.15 10.89 28.48
CA LYS A 386 26.54 10.42 28.66
C LYS A 386 26.66 8.88 28.66
N LYS A 387 25.76 8.21 27.95
CA LYS A 387 25.70 6.75 27.75
C LYS A 387 24.85 6.47 26.52
N ILE A 388 25.05 5.33 25.89
CA ILE A 388 24.17 4.83 24.84
C ILE A 388 23.85 3.37 25.10
N ASN A 389 22.56 3.06 25.19
CA ASN A 389 22.04 1.71 25.37
C ASN A 389 20.99 1.46 24.28
N ILE A 390 20.61 0.20 24.08
CA ILE A 390 19.54 -0.20 23.14
C ILE A 390 18.27 0.69 23.23
N PRO A 391 17.66 0.94 24.41
CA PRO A 391 16.46 1.78 24.50
C PRO A 391 16.73 3.25 24.12
N LEU A 392 17.94 3.77 24.35
CA LEU A 392 18.29 5.12 23.92
C LEU A 392 18.48 5.21 22.41
N VAL A 393 19.00 4.17 21.76
CA VAL A 393 19.02 4.07 20.30
C VAL A 393 17.60 4.01 19.73
N ALA A 394 16.70 3.26 20.36
CA ALA A 394 15.30 3.20 19.98
C ALA A 394 14.59 4.56 20.13
N LEU A 395 14.90 5.33 21.18
CA LEU A 395 14.40 6.69 21.38
C LEU A 395 14.97 7.66 20.34
N ALA A 396 16.28 7.60 20.08
CA ALA A 396 16.93 8.44 19.08
C ALA A 396 16.34 8.23 17.68
N THR A 397 16.15 6.96 17.30
CA THR A 397 15.61 6.59 16.00
C THR A 397 14.10 6.84 15.88
N PHE A 398 13.37 6.85 16.99
CA PHE A 398 11.97 7.30 17.03
C PHE A 398 11.84 8.75 16.56
N LEU A 399 12.71 9.65 17.05
CA LEU A 399 12.70 11.07 16.68
C LEU A 399 13.06 11.33 15.21
N ALA A 400 13.80 10.42 14.57
CA ALA A 400 14.09 10.53 13.14
C ALA A 400 12.80 10.51 12.28
N GLY A 401 11.75 9.83 12.73
CA GLY A 401 10.46 9.75 12.03
C GLY A 401 9.76 11.10 11.85
N LEU A 402 10.12 12.12 12.65
CA LEU A 402 9.60 13.49 12.52
C LEU A 402 9.92 14.11 11.15
N ALA A 403 10.99 13.64 10.48
CA ALA A 403 11.35 14.06 9.13
C ALA A 403 10.20 13.89 8.13
N LEU A 404 9.24 12.97 8.38
CA LEU A 404 8.07 12.77 7.53
C LEU A 404 7.19 14.01 7.37
N ALA A 405 7.29 14.99 8.28
CA ALA A 405 6.65 16.29 8.11
C ALA A 405 7.06 16.99 6.79
N ILE A 406 8.26 16.70 6.27
CA ILE A 406 8.73 17.21 4.97
C ILE A 406 7.95 16.62 3.81
N GLU A 407 7.25 15.49 3.96
CA GLU A 407 6.55 14.82 2.86
C GLU A 407 5.11 15.32 2.68
N LYS A 408 4.53 15.20 1.48
CA LYS A 408 3.15 15.66 1.21
C LYS A 408 2.13 14.87 2.04
N LYS A 409 1.12 15.54 2.62
CA LYS A 409 0.14 14.91 3.54
C LYS A 409 -0.55 13.66 2.94
N SER A 410 -0.86 13.68 1.65
CA SER A 410 -1.46 12.53 0.95
C SER A 410 -0.60 11.27 0.94
N ARG A 411 0.74 11.44 0.92
CA ARG A 411 1.75 10.39 0.85
C ARG A 411 2.25 9.94 2.22
N ARG A 412 2.23 10.81 3.24
CA ARG A 412 2.72 10.51 4.60
C ARG A 412 2.17 9.19 5.13
N ILE A 413 0.85 9.03 5.14
CA ILE A 413 0.21 7.80 5.64
C ILE A 413 0.61 6.55 4.83
N GLU A 414 0.85 6.67 3.53
CA GLU A 414 1.25 5.52 2.70
C GLU A 414 2.65 5.05 3.04
N ILE A 415 3.58 6.00 3.23
CA ILE A 415 4.95 5.72 3.67
C ILE A 415 4.94 5.16 5.08
N SER A 416 4.23 5.78 6.02
CA SER A 416 4.17 5.33 7.41
C SER A 416 3.64 3.91 7.51
N LEU A 417 2.58 3.55 6.77
CA LEU A 417 2.04 2.18 6.79
C LEU A 417 3.00 1.18 6.15
N TYR A 418 3.70 1.57 5.09
CA TYR A 418 4.74 0.72 4.50
C TYR A 418 5.90 0.47 5.47
N CYS A 419 6.42 1.52 6.10
CA CYS A 419 7.48 1.42 7.10
C CYS A 419 7.01 0.64 8.33
N LEU A 420 5.77 0.87 8.80
CA LEU A 420 5.19 0.13 9.91
C LEU A 420 5.11 -1.38 9.61
N ALA A 421 4.68 -1.76 8.41
CA ALA A 421 4.65 -3.17 8.01
C ALA A 421 6.05 -3.82 8.08
N ARG A 422 7.10 -3.10 7.63
CA ARG A 422 8.50 -3.55 7.74
C ARG A 422 8.97 -3.61 9.20
N GLY A 423 8.58 -2.62 10.01
CA GLY A 423 8.88 -2.58 11.44
C GLY A 423 8.27 -3.76 12.18
N ILE A 424 6.99 -4.06 11.93
CA ILE A 424 6.29 -5.20 12.53
C ILE A 424 6.95 -6.53 12.14
N GLU A 425 7.29 -6.71 10.86
CA GLU A 425 7.99 -7.90 10.37
C GLU A 425 9.34 -8.10 11.11
N SER A 426 10.13 -7.04 11.24
CA SER A 426 11.40 -7.07 11.99
C SER A 426 11.20 -7.32 13.48
N PHE A 427 10.18 -6.69 14.09
CA PHE A 427 9.86 -6.88 15.51
C PHE A 427 9.53 -8.35 15.82
N PHE A 428 8.68 -8.98 15.01
CA PHE A 428 8.34 -10.40 15.19
C PHE A 428 9.55 -11.31 14.96
N SER A 429 10.43 -11.00 13.99
CA SER A 429 11.68 -11.73 13.82
C SER A 429 12.54 -11.65 15.08
N CYS A 430 12.78 -10.43 15.60
CA CYS A 430 13.56 -10.21 16.82
C CYS A 430 12.95 -10.91 18.04
N MET A 431 11.62 -10.86 18.20
CA MET A 431 10.91 -11.52 19.31
C MET A 431 11.03 -13.05 19.25
N THR A 432 11.02 -13.62 18.04
CA THR A 432 11.23 -15.06 17.83
C THR A 432 12.65 -15.45 18.21
N ASP A 433 13.64 -14.64 17.81
CA ASP A 433 15.05 -14.91 18.10
C ASP A 433 15.41 -14.80 19.59
N LEU A 434 14.66 -13.97 20.33
CA LEU A 434 14.79 -13.83 21.79
C LEU A 434 14.08 -14.97 22.56
N GLY A 435 13.37 -15.88 21.86
CA GLY A 435 12.65 -17.00 22.48
C GLY A 435 11.33 -16.62 23.15
N TYR A 436 10.87 -15.37 23.04
CA TYR A 436 9.59 -14.93 23.62
C TYR A 436 8.37 -15.46 22.86
N LEU A 437 8.52 -15.79 21.58
CA LEU A 437 7.46 -16.40 20.79
C LEU A 437 7.76 -17.89 20.61
N PRO A 438 6.84 -18.79 21.00
CA PRO A 438 7.04 -20.21 20.83
C PRO A 438 7.14 -20.54 19.34
N GLN A 439 8.09 -21.43 19.01
CA GLN A 439 8.33 -21.88 17.63
C GLN A 439 7.10 -22.57 17.00
N SER A 440 6.11 -22.96 17.82
CA SER A 440 4.80 -23.49 17.40
C SER A 440 3.86 -22.46 16.75
N LEU A 441 4.05 -21.16 16.98
CA LEU A 441 3.32 -20.09 16.26
C LEU A 441 3.89 -19.83 14.85
N ASN A 442 4.96 -20.53 14.47
CA ASN A 442 5.56 -20.44 13.15
C ASN A 442 4.76 -21.27 12.13
N PHE A 443 3.48 -20.91 11.95
CA PHE A 443 2.66 -21.51 10.90
C PHE A 443 3.37 -21.34 9.56
N LYS A 444 3.62 -22.45 8.86
CA LYS A 444 4.35 -22.49 7.59
C LYS A 444 3.81 -21.48 6.55
N ARG A 445 2.55 -21.03 6.67
CA ARG A 445 1.87 -20.04 5.82
C ARG A 445 1.05 -19.00 6.61
N ALA A 446 1.61 -18.43 7.68
CA ALA A 446 0.97 -17.33 8.42
C ALA A 446 0.61 -16.13 7.51
N ASP A 447 1.36 -15.93 6.43
CA ASP A 447 1.11 -14.91 5.42
C ASP A 447 -0.28 -15.05 4.75
N VAL A 448 -0.73 -16.28 4.51
CA VAL A 448 -2.06 -16.56 3.92
C VAL A 448 -3.17 -16.27 4.92
N ILE A 449 -2.98 -16.60 6.20
CA ILE A 449 -3.96 -16.33 7.26
C ILE A 449 -4.14 -14.82 7.43
N ILE A 450 -3.03 -14.10 7.57
CA ILE A 450 -3.03 -12.63 7.68
C ILE A 450 -3.69 -12.00 6.45
N PHE A 451 -3.33 -12.47 5.25
CA PHE A 451 -3.94 -11.99 4.01
C PHE A 451 -5.46 -12.23 3.99
N SER A 452 -5.92 -13.42 4.38
CA SER A 452 -7.34 -13.79 4.41
C SER A 452 -8.15 -12.92 5.39
N ILE A 453 -7.61 -12.67 6.59
CA ILE A 453 -8.22 -11.75 7.55
C ILE A 453 -8.28 -10.33 6.96
N SER A 454 -7.21 -9.91 6.29
CA SER A 454 -7.14 -8.58 5.69
C SER A 454 -8.15 -8.39 4.57
N THR A 455 -8.28 -9.35 3.67
CA THR A 455 -9.23 -9.29 2.55
C THR A 455 -10.67 -9.39 3.04
N ALA A 456 -10.94 -10.18 4.09
CA ALA A 456 -12.24 -10.20 4.77
C ALA A 456 -12.63 -8.78 5.24
N ILE A 457 -11.75 -8.11 5.99
CA ILE A 457 -11.99 -6.77 6.51
C ILE A 457 -12.17 -5.76 5.37
N ILE A 458 -11.30 -5.78 4.36
CA ILE A 458 -11.37 -4.86 3.21
C ILE A 458 -12.70 -5.03 2.47
N MET A 459 -13.10 -6.26 2.17
CA MET A 459 -14.33 -6.52 1.44
C MET A 459 -15.58 -6.21 2.25
N HIS A 460 -15.54 -6.43 3.56
CA HIS A 460 -16.59 -5.98 4.46
C HIS A 460 -16.74 -4.45 4.45
N CYS A 461 -15.63 -3.71 4.59
CA CYS A 461 -15.64 -2.25 4.51
C CYS A 461 -16.14 -1.77 3.13
N TYR A 462 -15.75 -2.45 2.05
CA TYR A 462 -16.19 -2.14 0.69
C TYR A 462 -17.71 -2.32 0.52
N ALA A 463 -18.30 -3.35 1.13
CA ALA A 463 -19.74 -3.59 1.06
C ALA A 463 -20.56 -2.64 1.93
N GLN A 464 -20.06 -2.25 3.10
CA GLN A 464 -20.82 -1.45 4.08
C GLN A 464 -20.61 0.06 3.91
N GLU A 465 -19.36 0.51 3.76
CA GLU A 465 -18.95 1.91 3.93
C GLU A 465 -17.98 2.34 2.81
N ARG A 466 -18.48 2.39 1.57
CA ARG A 466 -17.69 2.69 0.35
C ARG A 466 -16.99 4.05 0.40
N GLU A 467 -17.62 5.04 1.02
CA GLU A 467 -17.10 6.41 1.16
C GLU A 467 -15.80 6.51 1.99
N VAL A 468 -15.42 5.44 2.69
CA VAL A 468 -14.17 5.38 3.47
C VAL A 468 -12.93 5.16 2.57
N PHE A 469 -13.13 4.62 1.36
CA PHE A 469 -12.06 4.39 0.40
C PHE A 469 -11.66 5.68 -0.31
N ARG A 470 -10.38 5.81 -0.66
CA ARG A 470 -9.97 6.86 -1.60
C ARG A 470 -10.51 6.52 -2.98
N SER A 471 -10.96 7.52 -3.73
CA SER A 471 -11.55 7.39 -5.07
C SER A 471 -10.77 6.45 -5.99
N LYS A 472 -9.43 6.56 -6.04
CA LYS A 472 -8.58 5.69 -6.88
C LYS A 472 -8.73 4.20 -6.56
N TYR A 473 -8.80 3.82 -5.28
CA TYR A 473 -8.96 2.42 -4.88
C TYR A 473 -10.40 1.96 -5.11
N LEU A 474 -11.36 2.82 -4.79
CA LEU A 474 -12.77 2.53 -4.98
C LEU A 474 -13.10 2.26 -6.46
N ASN A 475 -12.60 3.09 -7.37
CA ASN A 475 -12.81 2.93 -8.81
C ASN A 475 -12.27 1.58 -9.32
N VAL A 476 -11.14 1.11 -8.80
CA VAL A 476 -10.59 -0.19 -9.16
C VAL A 476 -11.47 -1.31 -8.62
N LEU A 477 -11.91 -1.24 -7.36
CA LEU A 477 -12.81 -2.24 -6.78
C LEU A 477 -14.16 -2.27 -7.49
N ASP A 478 -14.75 -1.13 -7.79
CA ASP A 478 -16.00 -0.99 -8.54
C ASP A 478 -15.86 -1.53 -9.96
N TRP A 479 -14.73 -1.29 -10.62
CA TRP A 479 -14.49 -1.85 -11.94
C TRP A 479 -14.43 -3.38 -11.91
N VAL A 480 -13.76 -3.98 -10.91
CA VAL A 480 -13.61 -5.45 -10.78
C VAL A 480 -14.90 -6.13 -10.35
N PHE A 481 -15.48 -5.68 -9.23
CA PHE A 481 -16.57 -6.37 -8.54
C PHE A 481 -17.96 -5.85 -8.91
N GLY A 482 -18.03 -4.68 -9.54
CA GLY A 482 -19.28 -3.95 -9.72
C GLY A 482 -19.72 -3.27 -8.42
N VAL A 483 -20.55 -2.23 -8.56
CA VAL A 483 -21.08 -1.48 -7.41
C VAL A 483 -22.00 -2.40 -6.59
N PRO A 484 -21.71 -2.66 -5.30
CA PRO A 484 -22.60 -3.44 -4.46
C PRO A 484 -23.89 -2.65 -4.16
N PRO A 485 -25.04 -3.33 -3.99
CA PRO A 485 -26.27 -2.66 -3.61
C PRO A 485 -26.11 -1.93 -2.27
N PRO A 486 -26.72 -0.76 -2.09
CA PRO A 486 -26.61 0.00 -0.85
C PRO A 486 -27.09 -0.84 0.35
N PRO A 487 -26.46 -0.70 1.53
CA PRO A 487 -26.90 -1.41 2.72
C PRO A 487 -28.35 -1.02 3.08
N PRO A 488 -29.12 -1.93 3.71
CA PRO A 488 -30.49 -1.64 4.13
C PRO A 488 -30.54 -0.38 5.00
N CYS A 489 -31.48 0.52 4.69
CA CYS A 489 -31.51 1.94 5.08
C CYS A 489 -31.65 2.27 6.58
N ASP A 490 -31.48 1.31 7.48
CA ASP A 490 -31.88 1.52 8.88
C ASP A 490 -30.77 2.05 9.79
N GLU A 491 -29.48 2.04 9.39
CA GLU A 491 -28.40 2.38 10.34
C GLU A 491 -27.22 3.22 9.82
N THR A 492 -27.12 3.55 8.53
CA THR A 492 -26.02 4.43 8.04
C THR A 492 -26.41 5.92 8.14
N PRO A 493 -25.55 6.78 8.73
CA PRO A 493 -25.86 8.21 8.95
C PRO A 493 -25.98 9.01 7.64
N SER A 494 -25.33 8.56 6.56
CA SER A 494 -25.32 9.25 5.25
C SER A 494 -26.71 9.31 4.58
N CYS A 495 -27.57 8.31 4.80
CA CYS A 495 -28.91 8.28 4.20
C CYS A 495 -29.99 9.05 4.97
N LYS A 496 -29.76 9.44 6.23
CA LYS A 496 -30.75 10.23 6.98
C LYS A 496 -30.86 11.67 6.47
N ASN A 497 -29.76 12.21 5.94
CA ASN A 497 -29.76 13.55 5.36
C ASN A 497 -30.41 13.62 3.97
N CYS A 498 -30.61 12.50 3.27
CA CYS A 498 -31.33 12.45 2.00
C CYS A 498 -32.85 12.30 2.15
N LYS A 499 -33.38 12.08 3.36
CA LYS A 499 -34.83 11.95 3.60
C LYS A 499 -35.46 13.21 4.21
N GLN A 500 -34.72 14.31 4.32
CA GLN A 500 -35.16 15.55 4.95
C GLN A 500 -35.17 16.78 4.02
N HIS A 501 -35.06 16.59 2.71
CA HIS A 501 -35.25 17.67 1.74
C HIS A 501 -36.25 17.29 0.66
#